data_AF-A0A7M4A499-F1
#
_entry.id   AF-A0A7M4A499-F1
#
_cell.length_a   1.000
_cell.length_b   1.000
_cell.length_c   1.000
_cell.angle_alpha   90.00
_cell.angle_beta   90.00
_cell.angle_gamma   90.00
#
_symmetry.space_group_name_H-M   'P 1'
#
loop_
_entity.id
_entity.type
_entity.pdbx_description
1 polymer ?
#
loop_
_entity_poly.entity_id
_entity_poly.type
_entity_poly.pdbx_seq_one_letter_code
_entity_poly.pdbx_strand_id
1 'polypeptide(L)'
;MSHLDALEAEAIHIMREVVAEAENPVMLYSIGKDSSVMLHLARKAFHPGKIPFPIMHIDTMWKFSEMIEFRDKTAKELELDLIVHINPIGKEMDMNPFIHGSSKHTDVMKTQGLKQALDKYEFDVAFGGARRDEEKSRAKERIFSF
;
A
#
# COMPACT_ATOMS: atom_id res chain seq x y z
N MET A 1 -20.12 6.71 -21.45
CA MET A 1 -19.01 6.21 -20.61
C MET A 1 -17.84 7.15 -20.80
N SER A 2 -17.46 7.85 -19.72
CA SER A 2 -16.31 8.75 -19.70
C SER A 2 -15.01 7.94 -19.70
N HIS A 3 -13.89 8.62 -19.95
CA HIS A 3 -12.57 8.00 -19.81
C HIS A 3 -12.33 7.49 -18.37
N LEU A 4 -12.79 8.24 -17.36
CA LEU A 4 -12.65 7.85 -15.96
C LEU A 4 -13.53 6.65 -15.60
N ASP A 5 -14.72 6.54 -16.19
CA ASP A 5 -15.61 5.38 -15.96
C ASP A 5 -14.93 4.08 -16.45
N ALA A 6 -14.24 4.15 -17.59
CA ALA A 6 -13.52 3.01 -18.15
C ALA A 6 -12.34 2.60 -17.27
N LEU A 7 -11.53 3.56 -16.80
CA LEU A 7 -10.41 3.31 -15.89
C LEU A 7 -10.87 2.77 -14.53
N GLU A 8 -11.97 3.30 -14.00
CA GLU A 8 -12.57 2.81 -12.75
C GLU A 8 -13.04 1.36 -12.91
N ALA A 9 -13.74 1.04 -13.99
CA ALA A 9 -14.22 -0.30 -14.27
C ALA A 9 -13.06 -1.30 -14.45
N GLU A 10 -12.01 -0.93 -15.17
CA GLU A 10 -10.81 -1.74 -15.35
C GLU A 10 -10.10 -2.01 -14.02
N ALA A 11 -9.90 -0.99 -13.19
CA ALA A 11 -9.27 -1.15 -11.88
C ALA A 11 -10.09 -2.04 -10.93
N ILE A 12 -11.42 -1.88 -10.91
CA ILE A 12 -12.32 -2.73 -10.12
C ILE A 12 -12.26 -4.18 -10.60
N HIS A 13 -12.22 -4.40 -11.92
CA HIS A 13 -12.09 -5.75 -12.49
C HIS A 13 -10.79 -6.42 -12.04
N ILE A 14 -9.65 -5.73 -12.18
CA ILE A 14 -8.34 -6.24 -11.74
C ILE A 14 -8.36 -6.61 -10.26
N MET A 15 -8.91 -5.76 -9.39
CA MET A 15 -8.99 -6.05 -7.94
C MET A 15 -9.82 -7.30 -7.64
N ARG A 16 -10.91 -7.52 -8.38
CA ARG A 16 -11.77 -8.70 -8.19
C ARG A 16 -11.11 -9.98 -8.66
N GLU A 17 -10.42 -9.95 -9.80
CA GLU A 17 -9.68 -11.12 -10.30
C GLU A 17 -8.59 -11.54 -9.30
N VAL A 18 -7.82 -10.57 -8.78
CA VAL A 18 -6.81 -10.88 -7.76
C VAL A 18 -7.40 -11.53 -6.53
N VAL A 19 -8.52 -11.01 -6.01
CA VAL A 19 -9.16 -11.62 -4.84
C VAL A 19 -9.76 -13.00 -5.14
N ALA A 20 -10.14 -13.27 -6.39
CA ALA A 20 -10.64 -14.57 -6.79
C ALA A 20 -9.51 -15.62 -6.91
N GLU A 21 -8.29 -15.21 -7.23
CA GLU A 21 -7.15 -16.11 -7.47
C GLU A 21 -6.13 -16.17 -6.32
N ALA A 22 -6.01 -15.12 -5.51
CA ALA A 22 -5.08 -15.04 -4.39
C ALA A 22 -5.65 -15.69 -3.12
N GLU A 23 -4.81 -16.37 -2.37
CA GLU A 23 -5.15 -16.94 -1.06
C GLU A 23 -5.01 -15.90 0.06
N ASN A 24 -4.00 -15.02 -0.02
CA ASN A 24 -3.69 -14.06 1.04
C ASN A 24 -3.21 -12.71 0.49
N PRO A 25 -4.09 -11.92 -0.16
CA PRO A 25 -3.70 -10.64 -0.72
C PRO A 25 -3.59 -9.54 0.35
N VAL A 26 -2.80 -8.50 0.06
CA VAL A 26 -2.69 -7.28 0.88
C VAL A 26 -2.69 -6.03 0.00
N MET A 27 -3.23 -4.92 0.49
CA MET A 27 -3.10 -3.63 -0.19
C MET A 27 -2.13 -2.70 0.53
N LEU A 28 -1.11 -2.21 -0.20
CA LEU A 28 -0.13 -1.27 0.33
C LEU A 28 -0.71 0.15 0.37
N TYR A 29 -0.91 0.68 1.58
CA TYR A 29 -1.46 2.01 1.82
C TYR A 29 -0.40 2.96 2.35
N SER A 30 0.02 3.89 1.49
CA SER A 30 1.07 4.87 1.77
C SER A 30 0.55 6.18 2.36
N ILE A 31 -0.77 6.34 2.49
CA ILE A 31 -1.43 7.60 2.89
C ILE A 31 -1.19 8.72 1.84
N GLY A 32 -0.78 8.35 0.62
CA GLY A 32 -0.64 9.25 -0.52
C GLY A 32 -1.89 9.27 -1.39
N LYS A 33 -1.96 10.23 -2.31
CA LYS A 33 -3.09 10.41 -3.24
C LYS A 33 -3.44 9.12 -4.00
N ASP A 34 -2.45 8.40 -4.53
CA ASP A 34 -2.68 7.24 -5.38
C ASP A 34 -3.20 6.06 -4.56
N SER A 35 -2.61 5.82 -3.38
CA SER A 35 -3.11 4.79 -2.47
C SER A 35 -4.50 5.10 -1.90
N SER A 36 -4.87 6.39 -1.78
CA SER A 36 -6.23 6.78 -1.39
C SER A 36 -7.26 6.55 -2.50
N VAL A 37 -6.88 6.79 -3.77
CA VAL A 37 -7.71 6.40 -4.93
C VAL A 37 -7.86 4.88 -4.98
N MET A 38 -6.76 4.14 -4.79
CA MET A 38 -6.78 2.68 -4.77
C MET A 38 -7.66 2.12 -3.64
N LEU A 39 -7.61 2.70 -2.44
CA LEU A 39 -8.52 2.36 -1.34
C LEU A 39 -9.99 2.65 -1.69
N HIS A 40 -10.27 3.78 -2.34
CA HIS A 40 -11.62 4.09 -2.80
C HIS A 40 -12.14 3.07 -3.82
N LEU A 41 -11.29 2.68 -4.78
CA LEU A 41 -11.60 1.67 -5.78
C LEU A 41 -11.85 0.29 -5.14
N ALA A 42 -11.05 -0.11 -4.16
CA ALA A 42 -11.28 -1.36 -3.43
C ALA A 42 -12.64 -1.36 -2.71
N ARG A 43 -13.01 -0.25 -2.05
CA ARG A 43 -14.34 -0.12 -1.45
C ARG A 43 -15.47 -0.25 -2.47
N LYS A 44 -15.32 0.31 -3.67
CA LYS A 44 -16.30 0.14 -4.75
C LYS A 44 -16.32 -1.29 -5.28
N ALA A 45 -15.16 -1.93 -5.42
CA ALA A 45 -15.04 -3.27 -5.95
C ALA A 45 -15.81 -4.31 -5.11
N PHE A 46 -15.83 -4.14 -3.78
CA PHE A 46 -16.42 -5.10 -2.86
C PHE A 46 -17.72 -4.64 -2.18
N HIS A 47 -18.24 -3.46 -2.54
CA HIS A 47 -19.53 -2.99 -2.03
C HIS A 47 -20.67 -3.98 -2.38
N PRO A 48 -21.62 -4.25 -1.46
CA PRO A 48 -21.79 -3.69 -0.12
C PRO A 48 -21.01 -4.39 1.00
N GLY A 49 -20.20 -5.40 0.67
CA GLY A 49 -19.32 -6.08 1.62
C GLY A 49 -18.13 -5.24 2.09
N LYS A 50 -17.39 -5.78 3.05
CA LYS A 50 -16.10 -5.22 3.47
C LYS A 50 -15.00 -5.61 2.46
N ILE A 51 -13.88 -4.89 2.49
CA ILE A 51 -12.69 -5.28 1.74
C ILE A 51 -12.21 -6.63 2.30
N PRO A 52 -12.02 -7.67 1.46
CA PRO A 52 -11.75 -9.03 1.92
C PRO A 52 -10.26 -9.28 2.22
N PHE A 53 -9.46 -8.24 2.38
CA PHE A 53 -8.03 -8.30 2.64
C PHE A 53 -7.57 -7.15 3.53
N PRO A 54 -6.48 -7.34 4.29
CA PRO A 54 -5.92 -6.28 5.11
C PRO A 54 -5.30 -5.18 4.25
N ILE A 55 -5.23 -3.99 4.85
CA ILE A 55 -4.50 -2.85 4.33
C ILE A 55 -3.22 -2.71 5.15
N MET A 56 -2.08 -2.53 4.50
CA MET A 56 -0.79 -2.45 5.19
C MET A 56 -0.09 -1.11 4.97
N HIS A 57 0.37 -0.49 6.06
CA HIS A 57 1.23 0.69 6.04
C HIS A 57 2.61 0.37 6.64
N ILE A 58 3.66 0.62 5.86
CA ILE A 58 5.05 0.58 6.35
C ILE A 58 5.39 1.94 6.97
N ASP A 59 5.54 1.96 8.28
CA ASP A 59 5.80 3.15 9.06
C ASP A 59 7.30 3.31 9.32
N THR A 60 7.85 4.40 8.78
CA THR A 60 9.27 4.72 8.90
C THR A 60 9.58 5.58 10.12
N MET A 61 8.58 5.90 10.97
CA MET A 61 8.70 6.81 12.13
C MET A 61 9.05 8.26 11.76
N TRP A 62 9.10 8.58 10.46
CA TRP A 62 9.54 9.88 9.92
C TRP A 62 8.57 10.45 8.87
N LYS A 63 7.28 10.10 8.99
CA LYS A 63 6.22 10.78 8.24
C LYS A 63 5.71 11.99 9.02
N PHE A 64 5.09 12.93 8.30
CA PHE A 64 4.36 14.02 8.95
C PHE A 64 3.27 13.45 9.87
N SER A 65 3.15 14.02 11.06
CA SER A 65 2.16 13.66 12.08
C SER A 65 0.74 13.61 11.52
N GLU A 66 0.40 14.59 10.69
CA GLU A 66 -0.90 14.76 10.06
C GLU A 66 -1.24 13.60 9.12
N MET A 67 -0.22 12.97 8.49
CA MET A 67 -0.45 11.76 7.69
C MET A 67 -0.83 10.58 8.58
N ILE A 68 -0.17 10.43 9.73
CA ILE A 68 -0.44 9.34 10.67
C ILE A 68 -1.83 9.51 11.29
N GLU A 69 -2.18 10.72 11.70
CA GLU A 69 -3.53 11.05 12.18
C GLU A 69 -4.60 10.78 11.12
N PHE A 70 -4.35 11.17 9.87
CA PHE A 70 -5.26 10.91 8.77
C PHE A 70 -5.42 9.41 8.50
N ARG A 71 -4.33 8.63 8.55
CA ARG A 71 -4.36 7.16 8.42
C ARG A 71 -5.26 6.53 9.47
N ASP A 72 -5.00 6.85 10.74
CA ASP A 72 -5.69 6.24 11.88
C ASP A 72 -7.17 6.61 11.90
N LYS A 73 -7.49 7.88 11.60
CA LYS A 73 -8.86 8.34 11.42
C LYS A 73 -9.56 7.60 10.28
N THR A 74 -8.94 7.53 9.10
CA THR A 74 -9.51 6.88 7.91
C THR A 74 -9.75 5.39 8.16
N ALA A 75 -8.79 4.69 8.76
CA ALA A 75 -8.93 3.27 9.08
C ALA A 75 -10.07 3.00 10.07
N LYS A 76 -10.21 3.87 11.08
CA LYS A 76 -11.32 3.78 12.04
C LYS A 76 -12.68 4.07 11.40
N GLU A 77 -12.79 5.15 10.63
CA GLU A 77 -14.05 5.57 9.99
C GLU A 77 -14.55 4.56 8.96
N LEU A 78 -13.63 3.84 8.31
CA LEU A 78 -13.94 2.87 7.27
C LEU A 78 -13.88 1.42 7.75
N GLU A 79 -13.66 1.21 9.06
CA GLU A 79 -13.51 -0.12 9.68
C GLU A 79 -12.50 -1.03 8.95
N LEU A 80 -11.36 -0.47 8.57
CA LEU A 80 -10.32 -1.21 7.85
C LEU A 80 -9.51 -2.08 8.81
N ASP A 81 -9.17 -3.28 8.36
CA ASP A 81 -8.11 -4.08 8.98
C ASP A 81 -6.74 -3.50 8.58
N LEU A 82 -6.25 -2.55 9.38
CA LEU A 82 -5.00 -1.83 9.13
C LEU A 82 -3.83 -2.50 9.88
N ILE A 83 -2.90 -3.05 9.12
CA ILE A 83 -1.61 -3.53 9.60
C ILE A 83 -0.59 -2.40 9.52
N VAL A 84 0.00 -2.03 10.65
CA VAL A 84 1.15 -1.13 10.70
C VAL A 84 2.41 -1.95 10.98
N HIS A 85 3.39 -1.88 10.08
CA HIS A 85 4.68 -2.52 10.26
C HIS A 85 5.79 -1.48 10.38
N ILE A 86 6.61 -1.62 11.43
CA ILE A 86 7.83 -0.83 11.65
C ILE A 86 8.99 -1.82 11.66
N ASN A 87 10.04 -1.53 10.89
CA ASN A 87 11.25 -2.35 10.90
C ASN A 87 11.87 -2.34 12.33
N PRO A 88 11.99 -3.49 13.00
CA PRO A 88 12.46 -3.56 14.39
C PRO A 88 13.92 -3.14 14.53
N ILE A 89 14.78 -3.50 13.58
CA ILE A 89 16.20 -3.11 13.59
C ILE A 89 16.32 -1.59 13.45
N GLY A 90 15.60 -1.02 12.49
CA GLY A 90 15.61 0.42 12.27
C GLY A 90 15.04 1.21 13.46
N LYS A 91 14.02 0.66 14.13
CA LYS A 91 13.47 1.22 15.37
C LYS A 91 14.47 1.14 16.54
N GLU A 92 15.14 0.01 16.72
CA GLU A 92 16.13 -0.18 17.78
C GLU A 92 17.33 0.76 17.61
N MET A 93 17.73 1.02 16.36
CA MET A 93 18.81 1.95 16.03
C MET A 93 18.41 3.43 16.04
N ASP A 94 17.16 3.76 16.37
CA ASP A 94 16.58 5.11 16.23
C ASP A 94 16.90 5.74 14.86
N MET A 95 16.72 4.94 13.82
CA MET A 95 17.16 5.29 12.48
C MET A 95 16.37 6.49 11.95
N ASN A 96 17.10 7.45 11.40
CA ASN A 96 16.53 8.69 10.89
C ASN A 96 17.29 9.21 9.67
N PRO A 97 16.62 9.93 8.76
CA PRO A 97 17.23 10.38 7.52
C PRO A 97 18.30 11.47 7.70
N PHE A 98 18.33 12.16 8.85
CA PHE A 98 19.27 13.25 9.13
C PHE A 98 20.64 12.75 9.59
N ILE A 99 20.66 11.72 10.45
CA ILE A 99 21.89 11.11 10.99
C ILE A 99 22.41 10.02 10.04
N HIS A 100 21.50 9.19 9.51
CA HIS A 100 21.88 7.99 8.75
C HIS A 100 21.84 8.18 7.24
N GLY A 101 21.37 9.34 6.78
CA GLY A 101 21.16 9.65 5.37
C GLY A 101 19.86 9.05 4.81
N SER A 102 19.23 9.77 3.89
CA SER A 102 17.92 9.41 3.32
C SER A 102 17.92 8.07 2.58
N SER A 103 19.01 7.74 1.88
CA SER A 103 19.16 6.49 1.13
C SER A 103 19.14 5.27 2.06
N LYS A 104 20.02 5.25 3.08
CA LYS A 104 20.11 4.14 4.04
C LYS A 104 18.84 4.02 4.88
N HIS A 105 18.30 5.14 5.35
CA HIS A 105 17.02 5.15 6.05
C HIS A 105 15.90 4.56 5.19
N THR A 106 15.81 4.95 3.91
CA THR A 106 14.78 4.43 3.01
C THR A 106 14.94 2.94 2.76
N ASP A 107 16.16 2.46 2.52
CA ASP A 107 16.41 1.04 2.30
C ASP A 107 15.97 0.20 3.53
N VAL A 108 16.44 0.56 4.72
CA VAL A 108 16.12 -0.19 5.95
C VAL A 108 14.65 -0.04 6.33
N MET A 109 14.15 1.19 6.46
CA MET A 109 12.81 1.43 7.00
C MET A 109 11.69 1.13 6.01
N LYS A 110 11.92 1.24 4.69
CA LYS A 110 10.90 0.92 3.68
C LYS A 110 11.15 -0.39 2.97
N THR A 111 12.29 -0.56 2.31
CA THR A 111 12.53 -1.74 1.45
C THR A 111 12.60 -3.01 2.30
N GLN A 112 13.47 -3.04 3.31
CA GLN A 112 13.61 -4.20 4.19
C GLN A 112 12.38 -4.37 5.08
N GLY A 113 11.81 -3.27 5.58
CA GLY A 113 10.56 -3.31 6.36
C GLY A 113 9.38 -3.90 5.56
N LEU A 114 9.23 -3.55 4.28
CA LEU A 114 8.20 -4.15 3.43
C LEU A 114 8.44 -5.64 3.24
N LYS A 115 9.67 -6.05 2.90
CA LYS A 115 10.02 -7.48 2.73
C LYS A 115 9.72 -8.28 4.00
N GLN A 116 10.17 -7.80 5.15
CA GLN A 116 9.89 -8.42 6.46
C GLN A 116 8.39 -8.56 6.72
N ALA A 117 7.60 -7.55 6.37
CA ALA A 117 6.16 -7.60 6.56
C ALA A 117 5.49 -8.62 5.64
N LEU A 118 5.87 -8.64 4.35
CA LEU A 118 5.36 -9.62 3.38
C LEU A 118 5.68 -11.05 3.83
N ASP A 119 6.92 -11.32 4.23
CA ASP A 119 7.35 -12.63 4.72
C ASP A 119 6.64 -13.03 6.01
N LYS A 120 6.48 -12.09 6.96
CA LYS A 120 5.86 -12.36 8.27
C LYS A 120 4.39 -12.76 8.17
N TYR A 121 3.65 -12.13 7.27
CA TYR A 121 2.21 -12.36 7.10
C TYR A 121 1.91 -13.31 5.95
N GLU A 122 2.94 -13.82 5.26
CA GLU A 122 2.84 -14.80 4.16
C GLU A 122 1.88 -14.31 3.06
N PHE A 123 1.95 -13.02 2.72
CA PHE A 123 1.13 -12.45 1.65
C PHE A 123 1.61 -12.93 0.29
N ASP A 124 0.70 -13.42 -0.54
CA ASP A 124 0.99 -13.97 -1.87
C ASP A 124 0.88 -12.91 -2.98
N VAL A 125 0.03 -11.90 -2.80
CA VAL A 125 -0.16 -10.77 -3.73
C VAL A 125 -0.24 -9.44 -2.98
N ALA A 126 0.46 -8.42 -3.49
CA ALA A 126 0.43 -7.08 -2.94
C ALA A 126 -0.08 -6.05 -3.98
N PHE A 127 -1.19 -5.37 -3.68
CA PHE A 127 -1.65 -4.24 -4.49
C PHE A 127 -0.78 -3.01 -4.23
N GLY A 128 -0.15 -2.48 -5.28
CA GLY A 128 0.66 -1.26 -5.24
C GLY A 128 0.04 -0.12 -6.07
N GLY A 129 0.03 1.09 -5.52
CA GLY A 129 -0.50 2.29 -6.20
C GLY A 129 0.46 2.94 -7.21
N ALA A 130 1.42 2.19 -7.74
CA ALA A 130 2.40 2.69 -8.70
C ALA A 130 1.77 2.89 -10.09
N ARG A 131 2.16 3.97 -10.79
CA ARG A 131 1.65 4.23 -12.15
C ARG A 131 2.78 4.34 -13.18
N ARG A 132 2.49 3.95 -14.43
CA ARG A 132 3.45 3.93 -15.54
C ARG A 132 4.00 5.30 -15.91
N ASP A 133 3.22 6.36 -15.66
CA ASP A 133 3.55 7.74 -15.99
C ASP A 133 4.38 8.46 -14.91
N GLU A 134 4.63 7.82 -13.75
CA GLU A 134 5.36 8.44 -12.64
C GLU A 134 6.87 8.50 -12.86
N GLU A 135 7.43 7.54 -13.59
CA GLU A 135 8.87 7.45 -13.83
C GLU A 135 9.14 6.76 -15.17
N LYS A 136 10.17 7.21 -15.91
CA LYS A 136 10.49 6.69 -17.25
C LYS A 136 10.73 5.18 -17.26
N SER A 137 11.33 4.64 -16.20
CA SER A 137 11.58 3.20 -16.03
C SER A 137 10.28 2.38 -15.97
N ARG A 138 9.19 2.97 -15.48
CA ARG A 138 7.89 2.30 -15.32
C ARG A 138 7.02 2.28 -16.57
N ALA A 139 7.44 2.94 -17.66
CA ALA A 139 6.63 3.09 -18.86
C ALA A 139 6.19 1.75 -19.49
N LYS A 140 6.97 0.68 -19.28
CA LYS A 140 6.71 -0.67 -19.80
C LYS A 140 6.31 -1.69 -18.73
N GLU A 141 6.05 -1.23 -17.50
CA GLU A 141 5.62 -2.12 -16.41
C GLU A 141 4.28 -2.78 -16.73
N ARG A 142 4.10 -3.99 -16.23
CA ARG A 142 2.85 -4.75 -16.37
C ARG A 142 1.92 -4.43 -15.21
N ILE A 143 0.65 -4.79 -15.36
CA ILE A 143 -0.31 -4.75 -14.24
C ILE A 143 0.12 -5.76 -13.16
N PHE A 144 0.54 -6.95 -13.61
CA PHE A 144 1.07 -8.01 -12.76
C PHE A 144 2.59 -8.18 -12.94
N SER A 145 3.30 -8.27 -11.82
CA SER A 145 4.71 -8.61 -11.76
C SER A 145 4.88 -9.81 -10.83
N PHE A 146 5.68 -10.78 -11.24
CA PHE A 146 5.91 -12.06 -10.57
C PHE A 146 7.40 -12.19 -10.21
#